data_AF-A0A2M8L1L7-F1
#
_entry.id   AF-A0A2M8L1L7-F1
#
_cell.length_a   1.000
_cell.length_b   1.000
_cell.length_c   1.000
_cell.angle_alpha   90.00
_cell.angle_beta   90.00
_cell.angle_gamma   90.00
#
_symmetry.space_group_name_H-M   'P 1'
#
loop_
_entity.id
_entity.type
_entity.pdbx_description
1 polymer ?
#
loop_
_entity_poly.entity_id
_entity_poly.type
_entity_poly.pdbx_seq_one_letter_code
_entity_poly.pdbx_strand_id
1 'polypeptide(L)'
;MTLNISTHKTILFQILKDIYSNTNIAPFLGFKGGTAALMFYDLDRFSVDIDMDLLNESREDMVFDEVIKIVKKYGILKDSYKKRFNLFCLISYEDKSHNVKVEINRRQTEAEYEIKTYLGVSMLVMVQADMFAYKLMAMHERIGKTSRDIYDVWFFLSHRFPINQEIVEKRSGMSFNRLVNKCISQLEKMSNNHILDGLGELLTPSQKDWAKVKLREETISLLKLRMND
;
A
#
# COMPACT_ATOMS: atom_id res chain seq x y z
N MET A 1 3.84 -2.17 -21.73
CA MET A 1 3.19 -3.34 -21.14
C MET A 1 1.80 -2.90 -20.73
N THR A 2 0.75 -3.58 -21.18
CA THR A 2 -0.64 -3.18 -20.85
C THR A 2 -1.11 -4.04 -19.69
N LEU A 3 -1.48 -3.41 -18.58
CA LEU A 3 -1.97 -4.10 -17.40
C LEU A 3 -3.34 -4.72 -17.67
N ASN A 4 -3.42 -6.06 -17.70
CA ASN A 4 -4.70 -6.77 -17.62
C ASN A 4 -5.12 -6.86 -16.15
N ILE A 5 -5.98 -5.94 -15.72
CA ILE A 5 -6.42 -5.80 -14.33
C ILE A 5 -7.04 -7.10 -13.81
N SER A 6 -7.84 -7.81 -14.62
CA SER A 6 -8.50 -9.04 -14.19
C SER A 6 -7.51 -10.15 -13.89
N THR A 7 -6.61 -10.44 -14.84
CA THR A 7 -5.57 -11.46 -14.65
C THR A 7 -4.66 -11.11 -13.48
N HIS A 8 -4.22 -9.86 -13.39
CA HIS A 8 -3.33 -9.40 -12.33
C HIS A 8 -3.97 -9.53 -10.95
N LYS A 9 -5.26 -9.14 -10.82
CA LYS A 9 -6.03 -9.30 -9.58
C LYS A 9 -6.13 -10.76 -9.15
N THR A 10 -6.37 -11.67 -10.09
CA THR A 10 -6.42 -13.11 -9.83
C THR A 10 -5.08 -13.62 -9.29
N ILE A 11 -3.97 -13.24 -9.92
CA ILE A 11 -2.62 -13.66 -9.48
C ILE A 11 -2.31 -13.13 -8.08
N LEU A 12 -2.59 -11.84 -7.80
CA LEU A 12 -2.41 -11.26 -6.47
C LEU A 12 -3.19 -12.03 -5.40
N PHE A 13 -4.46 -12.33 -5.66
CA PHE A 13 -5.30 -13.08 -4.72
C PHE A 13 -4.79 -14.51 -4.51
N GLN A 14 -4.38 -15.21 -5.56
CA GLN A 14 -3.88 -16.58 -5.43
C GLN A 14 -2.58 -16.66 -4.62
N ILE A 15 -1.65 -15.70 -4.81
CA ILE A 15 -0.45 -15.59 -3.99
C ILE A 15 -0.82 -15.36 -2.52
N LEU A 16 -1.69 -14.38 -2.24
CA LEU A 16 -2.13 -14.08 -0.88
C LEU A 16 -2.85 -15.28 -0.24
N LYS A 17 -3.68 -16.00 -1.00
CA LYS A 17 -4.34 -17.23 -0.55
C LYS A 17 -3.32 -18.27 -0.12
N ASP A 18 -2.32 -18.55 -0.93
CA ASP A 18 -1.30 -19.54 -0.60
C ASP A 18 -0.43 -19.12 0.59
N ILE A 19 -0.10 -17.82 0.70
CA ILE A 19 0.62 -17.27 1.86
C ILE A 19 -0.20 -17.48 3.14
N TYR A 20 -1.47 -17.06 3.15
CA TYR A 20 -2.32 -17.14 4.34
C TYR A 20 -2.87 -18.54 4.63
N SER A 21 -2.81 -19.47 3.67
CA SER A 21 -3.09 -20.89 3.91
C SER A 21 -1.88 -21.65 4.48
N ASN A 22 -0.67 -21.09 4.39
CA ASN A 22 0.54 -21.70 4.95
C ASN A 22 0.68 -21.35 6.43
N THR A 23 0.27 -22.27 7.30
CA THR A 23 0.27 -22.12 8.76
C THR A 23 1.66 -21.86 9.36
N ASN A 24 2.74 -22.17 8.64
CA ASN A 24 4.10 -21.94 9.11
C ASN A 24 4.55 -20.48 8.99
N ILE A 25 3.91 -19.68 8.12
CA ILE A 25 4.32 -18.29 7.84
C ILE A 25 3.21 -17.28 8.06
N ALA A 26 1.94 -17.66 7.88
CA ALA A 26 0.80 -16.75 7.97
C ALA A 26 0.75 -15.95 9.29
N PRO A 27 1.03 -16.53 10.48
CA PRO A 27 1.03 -15.77 11.74
C PRO A 27 2.12 -14.71 11.85
N PHE A 28 3.15 -14.76 10.98
CA PHE A 28 4.30 -13.85 11.02
C PHE A 28 4.23 -12.75 9.96
N LEU A 29 3.11 -12.65 9.22
CA LEU A 29 2.94 -11.74 8.10
C LEU A 29 1.70 -10.88 8.28
N GLY A 30 1.91 -9.59 8.50
CA GLY A 30 0.85 -8.58 8.54
C GLY A 30 0.63 -7.95 7.17
N PHE A 31 -0.50 -8.20 6.52
CA PHE A 31 -0.82 -7.67 5.19
C PHE A 31 -1.18 -6.19 5.25
N LYS A 32 -0.58 -5.40 4.36
CA LYS A 32 -0.74 -3.95 4.33
C LYS A 32 -0.68 -3.37 2.92
N GLY A 33 -0.59 -2.04 2.83
CA GLY A 33 -0.32 -1.33 1.59
C GLY A 33 -1.54 -1.15 0.69
N GLY A 34 -1.30 -0.83 -0.59
CA GLY A 34 -2.37 -0.50 -1.55
C GLY A 34 -3.30 -1.67 -1.83
N THR A 35 -2.78 -2.90 -1.89
CA THR A 35 -3.57 -4.09 -2.23
C THR A 35 -4.45 -4.52 -1.05
N ALA A 36 -3.98 -4.38 0.19
CA ALA A 36 -4.82 -4.57 1.37
C ALA A 36 -5.97 -3.55 1.40
N ALA A 37 -5.67 -2.27 1.13
CA ALA A 37 -6.71 -1.23 1.05
C ALA A 37 -7.72 -1.48 -0.07
N LEU A 38 -7.27 -1.95 -1.23
CA LEU A 38 -8.13 -2.35 -2.36
C LEU A 38 -9.06 -3.53 -2.01
N MET A 39 -8.56 -4.53 -1.28
CA MET A 39 -9.32 -5.74 -0.97
C MET A 39 -10.25 -5.61 0.24
N PHE A 40 -9.86 -4.82 1.24
CA PHE A 40 -10.52 -4.80 2.55
C PHE A 40 -11.09 -3.45 2.99
N TYR A 41 -10.76 -2.37 2.27
CA TYR A 41 -11.18 -0.99 2.58
C TYR A 41 -11.68 -0.22 1.34
N ASP A 42 -12.06 -0.95 0.28
CA ASP A 42 -12.70 -0.41 -0.93
C ASP A 42 -11.92 0.69 -1.68
N LEU A 43 -10.58 0.72 -1.57
CA LEU A 43 -9.77 1.65 -2.36
C LEU A 43 -10.08 1.48 -3.85
N ASP A 44 -10.50 2.56 -4.49
CA ASP A 44 -11.12 2.51 -5.83
C ASP A 44 -10.12 2.67 -6.99
N ARG A 45 -8.83 2.81 -6.69
CA ARG A 45 -7.74 2.64 -7.67
C ARG A 45 -7.16 1.24 -7.58
N PHE A 46 -6.65 0.74 -8.70
CA PHE A 46 -5.99 -0.57 -8.71
C PHE A 46 -4.64 -0.54 -7.96
N SER A 47 -4.15 -1.73 -7.59
CA SER A 47 -2.86 -1.94 -6.93
C SER A 47 -2.21 -3.21 -7.48
N VAL A 48 -0.89 -3.18 -7.62
CA VAL A 48 -0.11 -4.18 -8.38
C VAL A 48 0.91 -4.96 -7.52
N ASP A 49 1.17 -4.48 -6.30
CA ASP A 49 2.19 -5.01 -5.40
C ASP A 49 1.57 -5.67 -4.17
N ILE A 50 2.25 -6.62 -3.54
CA ILE A 50 1.89 -7.17 -2.23
C ILE A 50 2.89 -6.62 -1.21
N ASP A 51 2.39 -5.87 -0.23
CA ASP A 51 3.19 -5.33 0.87
C ASP A 51 2.78 -6.00 2.19
N MET A 52 3.76 -6.44 2.97
CA MET A 52 3.54 -7.02 4.30
C MET A 52 4.56 -6.49 5.31
N ASP A 53 4.26 -6.60 6.60
CA ASP A 53 5.24 -6.49 7.68
C ASP A 53 5.59 -7.88 8.21
N LEU A 54 6.88 -8.10 8.49
CA LEU A 54 7.35 -9.26 9.22
C LEU A 54 7.12 -9.03 10.71
N LEU A 55 6.23 -9.83 11.31
CA LEU A 55 5.83 -9.70 12.72
C LEU A 55 6.77 -10.44 13.67
N ASN A 56 7.69 -11.26 13.14
CA ASN A 56 8.70 -11.96 13.92
C ASN A 56 10.01 -12.09 13.14
N GLU A 57 11.01 -11.28 13.51
CA GLU A 57 12.34 -11.25 12.88
C GLU A 57 13.06 -12.60 12.92
N SER A 58 12.87 -13.40 13.98
CA SER A 58 13.51 -14.73 14.09
C SER A 58 13.02 -15.75 13.06
N ARG A 59 11.94 -15.42 12.34
CA ARG A 59 11.33 -16.26 11.30
C ARG A 59 11.66 -15.79 9.88
N GLU A 60 12.51 -14.78 9.71
CA GLU A 60 12.75 -14.15 8.41
C GLU A 60 13.22 -15.12 7.32
N ASP A 61 14.12 -16.05 7.66
CA ASP A 61 14.66 -17.01 6.70
C ASP A 61 13.58 -17.98 6.24
N MET A 62 12.83 -18.54 7.19
CA MET A 62 11.70 -19.43 6.93
C MET A 62 10.62 -18.73 6.09
N VAL A 63 10.24 -17.50 6.48
CA VAL A 63 9.25 -16.70 5.76
C VAL A 63 9.71 -16.44 4.34
N PHE A 64 10.96 -16.03 4.13
CA PHE A 64 11.46 -15.73 2.80
C PHE A 64 11.49 -16.97 1.89
N ASP A 65 11.98 -18.09 2.41
CA ASP A 65 12.12 -19.32 1.64
C ASP A 65 10.74 -19.87 1.22
N GLU A 66 9.77 -19.85 2.13
CA GLU A 66 8.39 -20.28 1.84
C GLU A 66 7.68 -19.32 0.88
N VAL A 67 7.85 -18.00 1.03
CA VAL A 67 7.29 -17.02 0.09
C VAL A 67 7.89 -17.21 -1.31
N ILE A 68 9.20 -17.46 -1.44
CA ILE A 68 9.83 -17.80 -2.72
C ILE A 68 9.19 -19.05 -3.35
N LYS A 69 8.97 -20.11 -2.56
CA LYS A 69 8.31 -21.34 -3.05
C LYS A 69 6.90 -21.06 -3.54
N ILE A 70 6.14 -20.23 -2.82
CA ILE A 70 4.78 -19.85 -3.18
C ILE A 70 4.76 -19.04 -4.47
N VAL A 71 5.51 -17.93 -4.56
CA VAL A 71 5.44 -17.03 -5.72
C VAL A 71 5.92 -17.71 -7.02
N LYS A 72 6.83 -18.68 -6.93
CA LYS A 72 7.30 -19.48 -8.09
C LYS A 72 6.19 -20.33 -8.72
N LYS A 73 5.10 -20.63 -8.01
CA LYS A 73 3.94 -21.33 -8.60
C LYS A 73 3.18 -20.45 -9.59
N TYR A 74 3.32 -19.14 -9.48
CA TYR A 74 2.51 -18.15 -10.20
C TYR A 74 3.29 -17.43 -11.30
N GLY A 75 4.57 -17.73 -11.49
CA GLY A 75 5.37 -17.12 -12.54
C GLY A 75 6.86 -17.40 -12.41
N ILE A 76 7.62 -16.85 -13.35
CA ILE A 76 9.08 -16.91 -13.36
C ILE A 76 9.61 -15.90 -12.35
N LEU A 77 10.35 -16.39 -11.35
CA LEU A 77 11.10 -15.54 -10.42
C LEU A 77 12.20 -14.79 -11.18
N LYS A 78 12.05 -13.47 -11.29
CA LYS A 78 13.01 -12.58 -11.96
C LYS A 78 14.10 -12.11 -11.02
N ASP A 79 13.74 -11.85 -9.77
CA ASP A 79 14.68 -11.40 -8.74
C ASP A 79 14.16 -11.76 -7.34
N SER A 80 15.08 -12.00 -6.43
CA SER A 80 14.80 -12.21 -5.02
C SER A 80 16.02 -11.86 -4.18
N TYR A 81 15.84 -11.04 -3.15
CA TYR A 81 16.94 -10.71 -2.24
C TYR A 81 16.45 -10.37 -0.84
N LYS A 82 17.35 -10.57 0.14
CA LYS A 82 17.22 -10.05 1.49
C LYS A 82 18.02 -8.76 1.60
N LYS A 83 17.33 -7.62 1.68
CA LYS A 83 17.93 -6.32 2.03
C LYS A 83 17.82 -6.08 3.53
N ARG A 84 18.60 -5.12 4.04
CA ARG A 84 18.58 -4.71 5.46
C ARG A 84 17.16 -4.48 6.00
N PHE A 85 16.25 -3.92 5.19
CA PHE A 85 14.91 -3.55 5.63
C PHE A 85 13.77 -4.25 4.91
N ASN A 86 14.02 -5.01 3.85
CA ASN A 86 12.97 -5.69 3.08
C ASN A 86 13.44 -7.07 2.64
N LEU A 87 12.55 -8.05 2.74
CA LEU A 87 12.59 -9.26 1.93
C LEU A 87 11.83 -8.98 0.64
N PHE A 88 12.41 -9.34 -0.50
CA PHE A 88 11.88 -8.95 -1.80
C PHE A 88 11.83 -10.14 -2.74
N CYS A 89 10.70 -10.29 -3.43
CA CYS A 89 10.53 -11.19 -4.57
C CYS A 89 9.86 -10.44 -5.72
N LEU A 90 10.35 -10.66 -6.94
CA LEU A 90 9.75 -10.16 -8.17
C LEU A 90 9.48 -11.33 -9.11
N ILE A 91 8.21 -11.53 -9.49
CA ILE A 91 7.81 -12.55 -10.45
C ILE A 91 7.19 -11.94 -11.69
N SER A 92 7.34 -12.65 -12.81
CA SER A 92 6.65 -12.37 -14.07
C SER A 92 5.79 -13.57 -14.43
N TYR A 93 4.47 -13.40 -14.49
CA TYR A 93 3.53 -14.50 -14.75
C TYR A 93 3.27 -14.71 -16.25
N GLU A 94 3.45 -13.69 -17.08
CA GLU A 94 3.32 -13.77 -18.54
C GLU A 94 4.30 -12.81 -19.24
N ASP A 95 4.75 -13.16 -20.44
CA ASP A 95 5.59 -12.29 -21.26
C ASP A 95 4.86 -10.97 -21.60
N LYS A 96 5.50 -9.84 -21.32
CA LYS A 96 4.98 -8.47 -21.50
C LYS A 96 3.82 -8.07 -20.57
N SER A 97 3.55 -8.87 -19.53
CA SER A 97 2.63 -8.52 -18.44
C SER A 97 3.32 -7.67 -17.36
N HIS A 98 2.52 -7.04 -16.49
CA HIS A 98 3.04 -6.34 -15.32
C HIS A 98 3.58 -7.37 -14.32
N ASN A 99 4.77 -7.17 -13.78
CA ASN A 99 5.32 -8.05 -12.76
C ASN A 99 4.54 -7.92 -11.45
N VAL A 100 4.56 -8.98 -10.62
CA VAL A 100 4.10 -8.91 -9.24
C VAL A 100 5.32 -8.82 -8.34
N LYS A 101 5.34 -7.80 -7.50
CA LYS A 101 6.36 -7.61 -6.48
C LYS A 101 5.75 -7.95 -5.12
N VAL A 102 6.45 -8.78 -4.35
CA VAL A 102 6.13 -9.09 -2.96
C VAL A 102 7.23 -8.50 -2.08
N GLU A 103 6.88 -7.54 -1.25
CA GLU A 103 7.79 -6.89 -0.30
C GLU A 103 7.33 -7.17 1.14
N ILE A 104 8.25 -7.66 1.97
CA ILE A 104 8.01 -7.88 3.39
C ILE A 104 8.97 -6.98 4.17
N ASN A 105 8.43 -6.00 4.89
CA ASN A 105 9.21 -5.08 5.68
C ASN A 105 9.77 -5.77 6.93
N ARG A 106 11.06 -5.58 7.19
CA ARG A 106 11.77 -6.15 8.35
C ARG A 106 11.84 -5.21 9.54
N ARG A 107 11.40 -3.95 9.39
CA ARG A 107 11.41 -3.00 10.51
C ARG A 107 10.26 -3.32 11.44
N GLN A 108 10.53 -3.21 12.74
CA GLN A 108 9.48 -3.26 13.74
C GLN A 108 8.43 -2.19 13.43
N THR A 109 7.18 -2.63 13.54
CA THR A 109 5.99 -1.82 13.28
C THR A 109 5.19 -1.75 14.56
N GLU A 110 4.69 -0.56 14.87
CA GLU A 110 3.70 -0.36 15.94
C GLU A 110 2.27 -0.58 15.44
N ALA A 111 2.12 -1.04 14.19
CA ALA A 111 0.81 -1.23 13.59
C ALA A 111 0.06 -2.41 14.21
N GLU A 112 -1.23 -2.22 14.40
CA GLU A 112 -2.16 -3.25 14.78
C GLU A 112 -2.73 -3.96 13.56
N TYR A 113 -3.08 -5.23 13.76
CA TYR A 113 -3.60 -6.11 12.73
C TYR A 113 -4.83 -6.85 13.23
N GLU A 114 -5.80 -7.04 12.34
CA GLU A 114 -7.03 -7.78 12.59
C GLU A 114 -7.24 -8.87 11.54
N ILE A 115 -7.95 -9.93 11.90
CA ILE A 115 -8.30 -10.97 10.93
C ILE A 115 -9.50 -10.50 10.12
N LYS A 116 -9.33 -10.39 8.80
CA LYS A 116 -10.40 -10.12 7.84
C LYS A 116 -10.50 -11.22 6.79
N THR A 117 -11.70 -11.45 6.27
CA THR A 117 -11.96 -12.48 5.26
C THR A 117 -12.24 -11.86 3.90
N TYR A 118 -11.52 -12.30 2.87
CA TYR A 118 -11.75 -11.93 1.47
C TYR A 118 -11.94 -13.19 0.63
N LEU A 119 -13.10 -13.33 -0.04
CA LEU A 119 -13.45 -14.49 -0.86
C LEU A 119 -13.20 -15.84 -0.16
N GLY A 120 -13.52 -15.92 1.13
CA GLY A 120 -13.37 -17.12 1.96
C GLY A 120 -11.96 -17.36 2.52
N VAL A 121 -10.99 -16.46 2.28
CA VAL A 121 -9.64 -16.55 2.85
C VAL A 121 -9.47 -15.53 3.97
N SER A 122 -9.15 -16.00 5.17
CA SER A 122 -8.83 -15.14 6.31
C SER A 122 -7.37 -14.68 6.26
N MET A 123 -7.15 -13.38 6.38
CA MET A 123 -5.84 -12.73 6.32
C MET A 123 -5.66 -11.82 7.53
N LEU A 124 -4.43 -11.71 8.03
CA LEU A 124 -4.07 -10.77 9.09
C LEU A 124 -3.77 -9.41 8.44
N VAL A 125 -4.71 -8.47 8.52
CA VAL A 125 -4.71 -7.20 7.77
C VAL A 125 -4.50 -6.03 8.71
N MET A 126 -3.64 -5.08 8.33
CA MET A 126 -3.40 -3.86 9.10
C MET A 126 -4.71 -3.10 9.30
N VAL A 127 -5.02 -2.72 10.54
CA VAL A 127 -6.26 -2.00 10.87
C VAL A 127 -6.35 -0.68 10.09
N GLN A 128 -7.58 -0.26 9.79
CA GLN A 128 -7.82 0.87 8.89
C GLN A 128 -7.17 2.18 9.36
N ALA A 129 -7.22 2.46 10.67
CA ALA A 129 -6.66 3.68 11.25
C ALA A 129 -5.15 3.79 11.07
N ASP A 130 -4.46 2.66 11.20
CA ASP A 130 -3.01 2.56 11.02
C ASP A 130 -2.64 2.60 9.55
N MET A 131 -3.41 1.93 8.68
CA MET A 131 -3.26 2.02 7.23
C MET A 131 -3.29 3.49 6.79
N PHE A 132 -4.24 4.27 7.31
CA PHE A 132 -4.30 5.69 7.00
C PHE A 132 -3.06 6.45 7.49
N ALA A 133 -2.64 6.23 8.75
CA ALA A 133 -1.44 6.84 9.31
C ALA A 133 -0.20 6.56 8.44
N TYR A 134 0.00 5.32 8.01
CA TYR A 134 1.10 4.93 7.13
C TYR A 134 0.98 5.54 5.73
N LYS A 135 -0.23 5.66 5.15
CA LYS A 135 -0.44 6.36 3.87
C LYS A 135 -0.12 7.85 3.96
N LEU A 136 -0.52 8.52 5.04
CA LEU A 136 -0.21 9.92 5.30
C LEU A 136 1.31 10.14 5.40
N MET A 137 2.01 9.29 6.16
CA MET A 137 3.47 9.33 6.26
C MET A 137 4.15 9.09 4.92
N ALA A 138 3.65 8.11 4.16
CA ALA A 138 4.21 7.80 2.85
C ALA A 138 4.05 8.95 1.85
N MET A 139 2.89 9.63 1.88
CA MET A 139 2.67 10.85 1.12
C MET A 139 3.64 11.95 1.57
N HIS A 140 3.77 12.21 2.88
CA HIS A 140 4.68 13.23 3.39
C HIS A 140 6.13 13.04 2.88
N GLU A 141 6.62 11.81 2.90
CA GLU A 141 7.98 11.43 2.49
C GLU A 141 8.21 11.44 0.97
N ARG A 142 7.14 11.32 0.17
CA ARG A 142 7.21 11.09 -1.28
C ARG A 142 6.45 12.08 -2.16
N ILE A 143 5.83 13.11 -1.59
CA ILE A 143 5.25 14.21 -2.40
C ILE A 143 6.31 14.73 -3.39
N GLY A 144 5.89 14.86 -4.65
CA GLY A 144 6.74 15.25 -5.77
C GLY A 144 7.47 14.08 -6.46
N LYS A 145 7.42 12.86 -5.92
CA LYS A 145 7.98 11.65 -6.54
C LYS A 145 6.91 10.76 -7.20
N THR A 146 5.74 10.64 -6.56
CA THR A 146 4.60 9.89 -7.10
C THR A 146 3.30 10.45 -6.57
N SER A 147 2.26 10.43 -7.40
CA SER A 147 0.93 10.93 -7.04
C SER A 147 0.02 9.84 -6.44
N ARG A 148 0.46 8.58 -6.46
CA ARG A 148 -0.28 7.45 -5.89
C ARG A 148 -0.61 7.64 -4.41
N ASP A 149 0.35 8.16 -3.65
CA ASP A 149 0.18 8.38 -2.20
C ASP A 149 -0.77 9.55 -1.91
N ILE A 150 -0.83 10.55 -2.80
CA ILE A 150 -1.80 11.66 -2.71
C ILE A 150 -3.21 11.12 -2.92
N TYR A 151 -3.40 10.25 -3.92
CA TYR A 151 -4.68 9.57 -4.16
C TYR A 151 -5.12 8.75 -2.97
N ASP A 152 -4.22 7.96 -2.37
CA ASP A 152 -4.55 7.17 -1.19
C ASP A 152 -4.99 8.06 -0.03
N VAL A 153 -4.24 9.13 0.28
CA VAL A 153 -4.62 10.04 1.36
C VAL A 153 -5.96 10.73 1.08
N TRP A 154 -6.20 11.17 -0.16
CA TRP A 154 -7.51 11.69 -0.56
C TRP A 154 -8.64 10.68 -0.34
N PHE A 155 -8.42 9.42 -0.73
CA PHE A 155 -9.40 8.36 -0.56
C PHE A 155 -9.75 8.16 0.92
N PHE A 156 -8.76 8.00 1.79
CA PHE A 156 -9.01 7.83 3.23
C PHE A 156 -9.69 9.06 3.87
N LEU A 157 -9.33 10.26 3.43
CA LEU A 157 -9.96 11.50 3.89
C LEU A 157 -11.41 11.64 3.42
N SER A 158 -11.69 11.40 2.15
CA SER A 158 -13.03 11.54 1.55
C SER A 158 -14.03 10.55 2.16
N HIS A 159 -13.56 9.38 2.60
CA HIS A 159 -14.36 8.38 3.30
C HIS A 159 -14.45 8.59 4.82
N ARG A 160 -13.85 9.67 5.34
CA ARG A 160 -13.83 10.02 6.77
C ARG A 160 -13.28 8.91 7.67
N PHE A 161 -12.30 8.16 7.17
CA PHE A 161 -11.71 7.08 7.97
C PHE A 161 -10.96 7.63 9.19
N PRO A 162 -10.99 6.89 10.32
CA PRO A 162 -10.20 7.22 11.49
C PRO A 162 -8.72 7.15 11.15
N ILE A 163 -7.91 7.91 11.88
CA ILE A 163 -6.46 7.90 11.72
C ILE A 163 -5.81 7.70 13.08
N ASN A 164 -4.84 6.80 13.16
CA ASN A 164 -4.02 6.65 14.34
C ASN A 164 -2.97 7.78 14.37
N GLN A 165 -3.27 8.86 15.10
CA GLN A 165 -2.39 10.02 15.21
C GLN A 165 -1.08 9.69 15.92
N GLU A 166 -1.07 8.74 16.86
CA GLU A 166 0.14 8.37 17.60
C GLU A 166 1.23 7.82 16.67
N ILE A 167 0.86 6.95 15.73
CA ILE A 167 1.80 6.44 14.70
C ILE A 167 2.35 7.60 13.86
N VAL A 168 1.49 8.55 13.48
CA VAL A 168 1.90 9.72 12.69
C VAL A 168 2.92 10.56 13.46
N GLU A 169 2.65 10.84 14.74
CA GLU A 169 3.50 11.68 15.57
C GLU A 169 4.84 11.02 15.89
N LYS A 170 4.83 9.75 16.30
CA LYS A 170 6.05 8.98 16.58
C LYS A 170 6.96 8.86 15.37
N ARG A 171 6.39 8.55 14.19
CA ARG A 171 7.18 8.38 12.96
C ARG A 171 7.71 9.69 12.40
N SER A 172 6.93 10.77 12.53
CA SER A 172 7.32 12.07 11.99
C SER A 172 8.20 12.90 12.94
N GLY A 173 8.16 12.61 14.24
CA GLY A 173 8.77 13.45 15.28
C GLY A 173 8.11 14.84 15.39
N MET A 174 6.89 15.00 14.88
CA MET A 174 6.12 16.24 14.85
C MET A 174 4.71 15.97 15.35
N SER A 175 4.03 16.99 15.90
CA SER A 175 2.60 16.86 16.18
C SER A 175 1.80 16.63 14.90
N PHE A 176 0.66 15.97 15.03
CA PHE A 176 -0.22 15.63 13.91
C PHE A 176 -0.54 16.86 13.05
N ASN A 177 -1.01 17.95 13.69
CA ASN A 177 -1.35 19.20 13.00
C ASN A 177 -0.15 19.85 12.30
N ARG A 178 1.07 19.71 12.86
CA ARG A 178 2.29 20.22 12.21
C ARG A 178 2.63 19.41 10.95
N LEU A 179 2.48 18.07 11.00
CA LEU A 179 2.66 17.23 9.82
C LEU A 179 1.62 17.55 8.74
N VAL A 180 0.34 17.68 9.12
CA VAL A 180 -0.74 17.98 8.17
C VAL A 180 -0.50 19.33 7.48
N ASN A 181 -0.14 20.38 8.23
CA ASN A 181 0.26 21.67 7.66
C ASN A 181 1.43 21.54 6.68
N LYS A 182 2.44 20.74 7.02
CA LYS A 182 3.59 20.49 6.15
C LYS A 182 3.17 19.80 4.85
N CYS A 183 2.27 18.82 4.92
CA CYS A 183 1.70 18.16 3.74
C CYS A 183 0.93 19.15 2.86
N ILE A 184 0.09 20.01 3.46
CA ILE A 184 -0.62 21.08 2.74
C ILE A 184 0.37 21.99 2.02
N SER A 185 1.40 22.49 2.71
CA SER A 185 2.42 23.36 2.11
C SER A 185 3.21 22.68 0.99
N GLN A 186 3.45 21.37 1.09
CA GLN A 186 4.11 20.59 0.03
C GLN A 186 3.20 20.44 -1.20
N LEU A 187 1.91 20.16 -0.99
CA LEU A 187 0.91 20.04 -2.07
C LEU A 187 0.67 21.37 -2.78
N GLU A 188 0.58 22.48 -2.05
CA GLU A 188 0.38 23.82 -2.62
C GLU A 188 1.53 24.24 -3.56
N LYS A 189 2.76 23.76 -3.30
CA LYS A 189 3.95 24.00 -4.13
C LYS A 189 4.05 23.09 -5.35
N MET A 190 3.26 22.02 -5.41
CA MET A 190 3.32 21.03 -6.50
C MET A 190 2.52 21.50 -7.72
N SER A 191 3.01 21.22 -8.94
CA SER A 191 2.26 21.42 -10.18
C SER A 191 1.40 20.19 -10.53
N ASN A 192 0.24 20.41 -11.16
CA ASN A 192 -0.62 19.33 -11.65
C ASN A 192 -0.09 18.63 -12.91
N ASN A 193 0.96 19.14 -13.56
CA ASN A 193 1.47 18.57 -14.82
C ASN A 193 1.88 17.10 -14.70
N HIS A 194 2.32 16.68 -13.51
CA HIS A 194 2.81 15.34 -13.19
C HIS A 194 1.89 14.57 -12.24
N ILE A 195 0.63 14.99 -12.09
CA ILE A 195 -0.32 14.40 -11.14
C ILE A 195 -0.69 12.94 -11.49
N LEU A 196 -0.41 12.48 -12.70
CA LEU A 196 -0.61 11.08 -13.10
C LEU A 196 0.64 10.21 -12.96
N ASP A 197 1.79 10.77 -12.58
CA ASP A 197 3.04 10.02 -12.50
C ASP A 197 2.96 8.97 -11.37
N GLY A 198 3.06 7.69 -11.77
CA GLY A 198 2.87 6.53 -10.90
C GLY A 198 1.43 6.26 -10.44
N LEU A 199 0.44 6.99 -10.99
CA LEU A 199 -0.98 6.85 -10.66
C LEU A 199 -1.83 6.50 -11.90
N GLY A 200 -1.49 7.03 -13.07
CA GLY A 200 -2.33 6.94 -14.26
C GLY A 200 -2.69 5.50 -14.65
N GLU A 201 -1.75 4.56 -14.65
CA GLU A 201 -2.06 3.16 -15.02
C GLU A 201 -2.98 2.44 -14.04
N LEU A 202 -3.16 2.99 -12.83
CA LEU A 202 -3.98 2.43 -11.75
C LEU A 202 -5.42 2.98 -11.76
N LEU A 203 -5.71 3.95 -12.63
CA LEU A 203 -6.99 4.66 -12.69
C LEU A 203 -7.75 4.38 -13.99
N THR A 204 -9.07 4.40 -13.89
CA THR A 204 -9.98 4.46 -15.04
C THR A 204 -9.85 5.80 -15.78
N PRO A 205 -10.32 5.92 -17.05
CA PRO A 205 -10.30 7.19 -17.77
C PRO A 205 -10.98 8.34 -17.02
N SER A 206 -12.17 8.12 -16.43
CA SER A 206 -12.88 9.14 -15.66
C SER A 206 -12.13 9.57 -14.41
N GLN A 207 -11.53 8.62 -13.67
CA GLN A 207 -10.69 8.92 -12.51
C GLN A 207 -9.45 9.73 -12.90
N LYS A 208 -8.85 9.48 -14.07
CA LYS A 208 -7.71 10.29 -14.58
C LYS A 208 -8.13 11.73 -14.83
N ASP A 209 -9.26 11.93 -15.48
CA ASP A 209 -9.75 13.27 -15.81
C ASP A 209 -10.11 14.05 -14.53
N TRP A 210 -10.75 13.39 -13.56
CA TRP A 210 -10.97 13.96 -12.24
C TRP A 210 -9.64 14.27 -11.53
N ALA A 211 -8.68 13.33 -11.51
CA ALA A 211 -7.43 13.50 -10.77
C ALA A 211 -6.59 14.67 -11.30
N LYS A 212 -6.59 14.91 -12.61
CA LYS A 212 -5.91 16.05 -13.23
C LYS A 212 -6.42 17.41 -12.75
N VAL A 213 -7.72 17.48 -12.46
CA VAL A 213 -8.40 18.74 -12.15
C VAL A 213 -8.55 18.92 -10.64
N LYS A 214 -8.83 17.86 -9.89
CA LYS A 214 -9.38 17.94 -8.53
C LYS A 214 -8.54 17.31 -7.44
N LEU A 215 -7.78 16.25 -7.72
CA LEU A 215 -7.11 15.46 -6.68
C LEU A 215 -6.32 16.34 -5.70
N ARG A 216 -5.41 17.19 -6.20
CA ARG A 216 -4.58 18.06 -5.35
C ARG A 216 -5.42 19.01 -4.49
N GLU A 217 -6.38 19.70 -5.08
CA GLU A 217 -7.19 20.74 -4.42
C GLU A 217 -8.15 20.15 -3.38
N GLU A 218 -8.75 19.01 -3.70
CA GLU A 218 -9.61 18.28 -2.76
C GLU A 218 -8.80 17.71 -1.60
N THR A 219 -7.62 17.12 -1.85
CA THR A 219 -6.74 16.65 -0.76
C THR A 219 -6.38 17.80 0.19
N ILE A 220 -6.01 18.97 -0.34
CA ILE A 220 -5.69 20.14 0.50
C ILE A 220 -6.89 20.55 1.34
N SER A 221 -8.08 20.65 0.75
CA SER A 221 -9.32 21.03 1.45
C SER A 221 -9.65 20.05 2.57
N LEU A 222 -9.56 18.74 2.29
CA LEU A 222 -9.84 17.69 3.26
C LEU A 222 -8.80 17.64 4.41
N LEU A 223 -7.52 17.88 4.11
CA LEU A 223 -6.49 18.01 5.14
C LEU A 223 -6.75 19.22 6.05
N LYS A 224 -7.19 20.36 5.49
CA LYS A 224 -7.57 21.55 6.27
C LYS A 224 -8.75 21.27 7.19
N LEU A 225 -9.76 20.52 6.72
CA LEU A 225 -10.89 20.11 7.56
C LEU A 225 -10.43 19.21 8.71
N ARG A 226 -9.56 18.23 8.42
CA ARG A 226 -9.06 17.28 9.42
C ARG A 226 -8.26 17.93 10.56
N MET A 227 -7.68 19.10 10.36
CA MET A 227 -6.99 19.83 11.44
C MET A 227 -7.95 20.46 12.46
N ASN A 228 -9.21 20.64 12.09
CA ASN A 228 -10.24 21.29 12.89
C ASN A 228 -11.23 20.30 13.53
N ASP A 229 -11.03 19.00 13.31
CA ASP A 229 -11.74 17.89 13.94
C ASP A 229 -11.01 17.43 15.21
#